data_AF-A0A7C6F6L5-F1
#
_entry.id   AF-A0A7C6F6L5-F1
#
_cell.length_a   1.000
_cell.length_b   1.000
_cell.length_c   1.000
_cell.angle_alpha   90.00
_cell.angle_beta   90.00
_cell.angle_gamma   90.00
#
_symmetry.space_group_name_H-M   'P 1'
#
loop_
_entity.id
_entity.type
_entity.pdbx_description
1 polymer ?
#
loop_
_entity_poly.entity_id
_entity_poly.type
_entity_poly.pdbx_seq_one_letter_code
_entity_poly.pdbx_strand_id
1 'polypeptide(L)'
;LICRVIQESPAVVTVEEAALQAGFGSAVLEAANDAGLNTSHVRRLGIPDQFVEHAERDELLADLGLTPEGISEVCRAMVPHAVPGSVRPLSGNLSVARRHA
;
A
#
# COMPACT_ATOMS: atom_id res chain seq x y z
N LEU A 1 12.41 -3.13 6.40
CA LEU A 1 11.37 -2.07 6.33
C LEU A 1 10.05 -2.64 5.79
N ILE A 2 10.02 -3.22 4.58
CA ILE A 2 8.80 -3.75 3.92
C ILE A 2 8.05 -4.77 4.79
N CYS A 3 8.72 -5.83 5.25
CA CYS A 3 8.11 -6.86 6.10
C CYS A 3 7.43 -6.27 7.35
N ARG A 4 8.10 -5.31 7.98
CA ARG A 4 7.58 -4.61 9.16
C ARG A 4 6.29 -3.85 8.85
N VAL A 5 6.26 -3.09 7.76
CA VAL A 5 5.06 -2.36 7.33
C VAL A 5 3.90 -3.32 7.06
N ILE A 6 4.16 -4.45 6.39
CA ILE A 6 3.14 -5.47 6.12
C ILE A 6 2.61 -6.09 7.43
N GLN A 7 3.47 -6.37 8.40
CA GLN A 7 3.05 -6.99 9.67
C GLN A 7 2.31 -6.02 10.60
N GLU A 8 2.72 -4.75 10.65
CA GLU A 8 2.22 -3.77 11.64
C GLU A 8 1.01 -2.97 11.13
N SER A 9 0.72 -2.99 9.82
CA SER A 9 -0.34 -2.16 9.24
C SER A 9 -1.63 -2.96 9.02
N PRO A 10 -2.81 -2.40 9.36
CA PRO A 10 -4.10 -3.05 9.11
C PRO A 10 -4.45 -3.13 7.62
N ALA A 11 -3.85 -2.26 6.80
CA ALA A 11 -3.98 -2.22 5.35
C ALA A 11 -2.67 -1.68 4.77
N VAL A 12 -2.25 -2.21 3.62
CA VAL A 12 -1.08 -1.73 2.87
C VAL A 12 -1.48 -1.51 1.42
N VAL A 13 -1.13 -0.35 0.88
CA VAL A 13 -1.34 -0.03 -0.54
C VAL A 13 0.02 0.25 -1.17
N THR A 14 0.34 -0.46 -2.23
CA THR A 14 1.46 -0.12 -3.12
C THR A 14 0.91 0.68 -4.31
N VAL A 15 1.64 1.71 -4.73
CA VAL A 15 1.23 2.60 -5.82
C VAL A 15 2.42 2.75 -6.76
N GLU A 16 2.19 2.56 -8.06
CA GLU A 16 3.20 2.70 -9.09
C GLU A 16 2.58 3.19 -10.40
N GLU A 17 3.22 4.14 -11.10
CA GLU A 17 2.88 4.50 -12.48
C GLU A 17 3.64 3.56 -13.44
N ALA A 18 3.46 2.25 -13.22
CA ALA A 18 4.13 1.15 -13.93
C ALA A 18 3.22 -0.07 -14.01
N ALA A 19 3.58 -1.05 -14.85
CA ALA A 19 2.82 -2.29 -14.98
C ALA A 19 2.74 -3.05 -13.65
N LEU A 20 1.54 -3.53 -13.31
CA LEU A 20 1.33 -4.34 -12.12
C LEU A 20 2.12 -5.66 -12.18
N GLN A 21 2.28 -6.24 -13.38
CA GLN A 21 3.06 -7.46 -13.56
C GLN A 21 4.54 -7.15 -13.48
N ALA A 22 5.27 -7.88 -12.63
CA ALA A 22 6.69 -7.65 -12.37
C ALA A 22 7.07 -6.23 -11.90
N GLY A 23 6.08 -5.42 -11.48
CA GLY A 23 6.28 -4.10 -10.90
C GLY A 23 6.71 -4.10 -9.43
N PHE A 24 6.78 -2.92 -8.84
CA PHE A 24 7.08 -2.68 -7.43
C PHE A 24 6.14 -3.46 -6.51
N GLY A 25 4.84 -3.42 -6.77
CA GLY A 25 3.88 -4.14 -5.95
C GLY A 25 4.07 -5.66 -6.01
N SER A 26 4.54 -6.20 -7.14
CA SER A 26 4.89 -7.61 -7.26
C SER A 26 6.14 -7.96 -6.45
N ALA A 27 7.19 -7.15 -6.54
CA ALA A 27 8.41 -7.32 -5.73
C ALA A 27 8.14 -7.24 -4.21
N VAL A 28 7.20 -6.39 -3.79
CA VAL A 28 6.74 -6.34 -2.39
C VAL A 28 6.06 -7.65 -1.97
N LEU A 29 5.22 -8.22 -2.82
CA LEU A 29 4.54 -9.50 -2.54
C LEU A 29 5.52 -10.69 -2.55
N GLU A 30 6.50 -10.69 -3.45
CA GLU A 30 7.59 -11.68 -3.48
C GLU A 30 8.38 -11.66 -2.16
N ALA A 31 8.83 -10.48 -1.73
CA ALA A 31 9.55 -10.32 -0.46
C ALA A 31 8.69 -10.71 0.76
N ALA A 32 7.37 -10.48 0.70
CA ALA A 32 6.45 -10.89 1.76
C ALA A 32 6.26 -12.43 1.79
N ASN A 33 6.17 -13.06 0.62
CA ASN A 33 6.06 -14.50 0.49
C ASN A 33 7.32 -15.22 0.99
N ASP A 34 8.50 -14.73 0.60
CA ASP A 34 9.79 -15.27 1.07
C ASP A 34 9.93 -15.19 2.60
N ALA A 35 9.28 -14.19 3.22
CA ALA A 35 9.23 -14.01 4.66
C ALA A 35 8.05 -14.73 5.35
N GLY A 36 7.21 -15.47 4.61
CA GLY A 36 6.05 -16.20 5.15
C GLY A 36 4.93 -15.31 5.71
N LEU A 37 4.77 -14.09 5.16
CA LEU A 37 3.79 -13.13 5.66
C LEU A 37 2.43 -13.27 4.97
N ASN A 38 1.36 -13.03 5.72
CA ASN A 38 0.02 -12.86 5.15
C ASN A 38 -0.04 -11.53 4.40
N THR A 39 -0.57 -11.55 3.17
CA THR A 39 -0.74 -10.38 2.29
C THR A 39 -2.20 -10.10 1.92
N SER A 40 -3.19 -10.69 2.60
CA SER A 40 -4.63 -10.49 2.31
C SER A 40 -5.09 -9.03 2.46
N HIS A 41 -4.34 -8.23 3.22
CA HIS A 41 -4.56 -6.80 3.45
C HIS A 41 -3.65 -5.90 2.61
N VAL A 42 -2.95 -6.45 1.61
CA VAL A 42 -2.12 -5.70 0.66
C VAL A 42 -2.91 -5.51 -0.64
N ARG A 43 -2.98 -4.27 -1.11
CA ARG A 43 -3.55 -3.92 -2.43
C ARG A 43 -2.49 -3.23 -3.29
N ARG A 44 -2.55 -3.47 -4.59
CA ARG A 44 -1.62 -2.89 -5.58
C ARG A 44 -2.40 -2.01 -6.54
N LEU A 45 -1.92 -0.79 -6.73
CA LEU A 45 -2.44 0.17 -7.68
C LEU A 45 -1.33 0.47 -8.70
N GLY A 46 -1.66 0.32 -9.97
CA GLY A 46 -0.74 0.55 -11.08
C GLY A 46 -1.40 0.22 -12.40
N ILE A 47 -0.60 0.15 -13.46
CA ILE A 47 -1.08 -0.03 -14.82
C ILE A 47 -1.43 -1.52 -15.04
N PRO A 48 -2.66 -1.86 -15.42
CA PRO A 48 -3.06 -3.23 -15.72
C PRO A 48 -2.33 -3.76 -16.97
N ASP A 49 -2.28 -5.08 -17.10
CA ASP A 49 -1.68 -5.75 -18.27
C ASP A 49 -2.63 -5.72 -19.48
N GLN A 50 -2.93 -4.52 -19.94
CA GLN A 50 -3.78 -4.23 -21.09
C GLN A 50 -3.31 -2.92 -21.73
N PHE A 51 -3.63 -2.75 -23.02
CA PHE A 51 -3.36 -1.50 -23.70
C PHE A 51 -4.17 -0.37 -23.06
N VAL A 52 -3.48 0.70 -22.72
CA VAL A 52 -4.06 1.97 -22.30
C VAL A 52 -4.10 2.87 -23.54
N GLU A 53 -5.26 3.46 -23.83
CA GLU A 53 -5.44 4.34 -24.99
C GLU A 53 -4.61 5.62 -24.85
N HIS A 54 -4.39 6.34 -25.95
CA HIS A 54 -3.69 7.61 -25.91
C HIS A 54 -4.61 8.70 -25.34
N ALA A 55 -4.21 9.30 -24.23
CA ALA A 55 -4.86 10.44 -23.63
C ALA A 55 -3.82 11.31 -22.92
N GLU A 56 -4.24 12.45 -22.40
CA GLU A 56 -3.37 13.26 -21.54
C GLU A 56 -3.06 12.50 -20.24
N ARG A 57 -1.87 12.72 -19.67
CA ARG A 57 -1.42 11.96 -18.49
C ARG A 57 -2.43 11.99 -17.35
N ASP A 58 -3.02 13.15 -17.07
CA ASP A 58 -3.96 13.30 -15.96
C ASP A 58 -5.28 12.52 -16.21
N GLU A 59 -5.70 12.42 -17.47
CA GLU A 59 -6.85 11.60 -17.88
C GLU A 59 -6.55 10.11 -17.67
N LEU A 60 -5.35 9.66 -18.08
CA LEU A 60 -4.91 8.28 -17.87
C LEU A 60 -4.82 7.92 -16.38
N LEU A 61 -4.29 8.82 -15.55
CA LEU A 61 -4.22 8.59 -14.10
C LEU A 61 -5.62 8.55 -13.48
N ALA A 62 -6.56 9.38 -13.96
CA ALA A 62 -7.94 9.35 -13.51
C ALA A 62 -8.63 8.03 -13.88
N ASP A 63 -8.48 7.57 -15.12
CA ASP A 63 -9.05 6.32 -15.61
C ASP A 63 -8.51 5.09 -14.87
N LEU A 64 -7.23 5.15 -14.47
CA LEU A 64 -6.56 4.09 -13.70
C LEU A 64 -6.80 4.21 -12.18
N GLY A 65 -7.49 5.25 -11.69
CA GLY A 65 -7.68 5.50 -10.27
C GLY A 65 -6.39 5.84 -9.51
N LEU A 66 -5.36 6.30 -10.22
CA LEU A 66 -4.04 6.70 -9.71
C LEU A 66 -3.98 8.19 -9.31
N THR A 67 -5.13 8.84 -9.19
CA THR A 67 -5.25 10.20 -8.64
C THR A 67 -5.20 10.18 -7.11
N PRO A 68 -4.91 11.31 -6.45
CA PRO A 68 -5.02 11.42 -4.99
C PRO A 68 -6.38 10.95 -4.46
N GLU A 69 -7.46 11.29 -5.16
CA GLU A 69 -8.82 10.92 -4.82
C GLU A 69 -9.02 9.40 -4.91
N GLY A 70 -8.63 8.78 -6.03
CA GLY A 70 -8.75 7.34 -6.26
C GLY A 70 -7.93 6.52 -5.27
N ILE A 71 -6.68 6.92 -5.01
CA ILE A 71 -5.83 6.29 -4.00
C ILE A 71 -6.48 6.40 -2.61
N SER A 72 -7.06 7.55 -2.27
CA SER A 72 -7.71 7.76 -0.97
C SER A 72 -8.96 6.90 -0.80
N GLU A 73 -9.72 6.70 -1.88
CA GLU A 73 -10.92 5.85 -1.88
C GLU A 73 -10.55 4.39 -1.61
N VAL A 74 -9.50 3.89 -2.28
CA VAL A 74 -8.97 2.54 -2.04
C VAL A 74 -8.53 2.39 -0.58
N CYS A 75 -7.78 3.36 -0.04
CA CYS A 75 -7.35 3.34 1.36
C CYS A 75 -8.54 3.27 2.32
N ARG A 76 -9.59 4.08 2.09
CA ARG A 76 -10.80 4.11 2.92
C ARG A 76 -11.59 2.81 2.84
N ALA A 77 -11.67 2.19 1.68
CA ALA A 77 -12.38 0.92 1.49
C ALA A 77 -11.68 -0.26 2.19
N MET A 78 -10.36 -0.19 2.35
CA MET A 78 -9.57 -1.26 2.99
C MET A 78 -9.56 -1.18 4.52
N VAL A 79 -9.78 0.00 5.10
CA VAL A 79 -9.82 0.17 6.55
C VAL A 79 -11.28 0.07 7.01
N PRO A 80 -11.63 -0.86 7.91
CA PRO A 80 -12.97 -0.90 8.49
C PRO A 80 -13.32 0.47 9.06
N HIS A 81 -14.55 0.96 8.85
CA HIS A 81 -15.00 2.19 9.48
C HIS A 81 -14.77 2.09 10.99
N ALA A 82 -13.86 2.92 11.50
CA ALA A 82 -13.61 3.01 12.91
C ALA A 82 -14.94 3.32 13.60
N VAL A 83 -15.31 2.52 14.59
CA VAL A 83 -16.38 2.90 15.52
C VAL A 83 -15.97 4.27 16.09
N PRO A 84 -16.83 5.31 15.99
CA PRO A 84 -16.52 6.63 16.55
C PRO A 84 -16.08 6.48 18.02
N GLY A 85 -14.82 6.86 18.31
CA GLY A 85 -14.22 6.75 19.65
C GLY A 85 -13.09 5.73 19.81
N SER A 86 -12.78 4.90 18.80
CA SER A 86 -11.69 3.90 18.87
C SER A 86 -10.40 4.36 18.18
N VAL A 87 -9.89 5.53 18.53
CA VAL A 87 -8.52 5.90 18.12
C VAL A 87 -7.55 5.10 18.99
N ARG A 88 -7.01 3.99 18.45
CA ARG A 88 -5.80 3.40 19.05
C ARG A 88 -4.64 4.34 18.73
N PRO A 89 -3.92 4.86 19.74
CA PRO A 89 -2.71 5.63 19.46
C PRO A 89 -1.75 4.74 18.68
N LEU A 90 -1.11 5.31 17.66
CA LEU A 90 0.10 4.72 17.08
C LEU A 90 1.16 4.72 18.19
N SER A 91 1.18 3.67 19.02
CA SER A 91 2.18 3.49 20.07
C SER A 91 3.51 3.12 19.43
N GLY A 92 4.12 4.09 18.74
CA GLY A 92 5.51 4.06 18.35
C GLY A 92 6.36 4.40 19.58
N ASN A 93 6.61 3.42 20.44
CA ASN A 93 7.75 3.51 21.34
C ASN A 93 9.01 3.38 20.47
N LEU A 94 9.59 4.52 20.05
CA LEU A 94 11.01 4.57 19.76
C LEU A 94 11.75 4.40 21.10
N SER A 95 11.99 3.15 21.52
CA SER A 95 13.06 2.88 22.46
C SER A 95 14.38 3.10 21.71
N VAL A 96 14.87 4.33 21.77
CA VAL A 96 16.30 4.59 21.59
C VAL A 96 16.99 3.83 22.71
N ALA A 97 17.46 2.62 22.39
CA ALA A 97 18.27 1.82 23.28
C ALA A 97 19.57 2.59 23.54
N ARG A 98 19.62 3.32 24.65
CA ARG A 98 20.87 3.76 25.28
C ARG A 98 21.68 2.50 25.55
N ARG A 99 22.80 2.32 24.85
CA ARG A 99 23.91 1.48 25.32
C ARG A 99 25.03 2.42 25.73
N HIS A 100 25.09 2.69 27.02
CA HIS A 100 26.36 2.99 27.69
C HIS A 100 26.87 1.67 28.27
N ALA A 101 27.99 1.22 27.74
CA ALA A 101 29.06 0.53 28.46
C ALA A 101 30.35 0.89 27.73
#